data_AF-A0A9D4PXY6-F1
#
_entry.id   AF-A0A9D4PXY6-F1
#
_cell.length_a   1.000
_cell.length_b   1.000
_cell.length_c   1.000
_cell.angle_alpha   90.00
_cell.angle_beta   90.00
_cell.angle_gamma   90.00
#
_symmetry.space_group_name_H-M   'P 1'
#
loop_
_entity.id
_entity.type
_entity.pdbx_description
1 polymer ?
#
loop_
_entity_poly.entity_id
_entity_poly.type
_entity_poly.pdbx_seq_one_letter_code
_entity_poly.pdbx_strand_id
1 'polypeptide(L)'
;MGSHLASLLQKKHDLKEAWSKNKLKRHVCAKIEELGREIESHAIKLCAQQWNNTCDEADGKMRRGSKWGLLKHLMADSDKPTRGGIQLQIEWLVQKHVKENGGPQALLETLAEKYLPLESKAVSLGKRKSLIWR
;
A
#
# COMPACT_ATOMS: atom_id res chain seq x y z
N MET A 1 -14.11 1.83 8.91
CA MET A 1 -14.00 3.30 8.78
C MET A 1 -13.83 3.89 10.17
N GLY A 2 -12.96 4.89 10.34
CA GLY A 2 -12.83 5.58 11.64
C GLY A 2 -14.08 6.38 11.97
N SER A 3 -14.50 6.38 13.24
CA SER A 3 -15.69 7.10 13.75
C SER A 3 -15.66 8.60 13.41
N HIS A 4 -14.46 9.19 13.37
CA HIS A 4 -14.25 10.59 13.02
C HIS A 4 -14.57 10.92 11.55
N LEU A 5 -14.06 10.12 10.60
CA LEU A 5 -14.32 10.32 9.17
C LEU A 5 -15.81 10.13 8.83
N ALA A 6 -16.45 9.14 9.45
CA ALA A 6 -17.90 8.94 9.31
C ALA A 6 -18.69 10.17 9.80
N SER A 7 -18.29 10.76 10.93
CA SER A 7 -18.90 11.99 11.45
C SER A 7 -18.73 13.18 10.50
N LEU A 8 -17.53 13.36 9.92
CA LEU A 8 -17.28 14.45 8.95
C LEU A 8 -18.10 14.29 7.67
N LEU A 9 -18.20 13.07 7.15
CA LEU A 9 -19.01 12.76 5.97
C LEU A 9 -20.50 13.03 6.23
N GLN A 10 -21.02 12.61 7.39
CA GLN A 10 -22.41 12.88 7.77
C GLN A 10 -22.67 14.38 7.87
N LYS A 11 -21.81 15.13 8.56
CA LYS A 11 -21.92 16.60 8.68
C LYS A 11 -21.90 17.30 7.31
N LYS A 12 -21.02 16.86 6.40
CA LYS A 12 -20.96 17.40 5.03
C LYS A 12 -22.24 17.08 4.24
N HIS A 13 -22.79 15.88 4.40
CA HIS A 13 -24.04 15.48 3.78
C HIS A 13 -25.21 16.36 4.24
N ASP A 14 -25.38 16.51 5.55
CA ASP A 14 -26.48 17.28 6.15
C ASP A 14 -26.43 18.76 5.71
N LEU A 15 -25.23 19.35 5.68
CA LEU A 15 -25.05 20.73 5.19
C LEU A 15 -25.31 20.85 3.69
N LYS A 16 -24.96 19.84 2.89
CA LYS A 16 -25.23 19.83 1.45
C LYS A 16 -26.72 19.75 1.16
N GLU A 17 -27.47 18.96 1.93
CA GLU A 17 -28.94 18.93 1.85
C GLU A 17 -29.56 20.27 2.24
N ALA A 18 -29.08 20.88 3.35
CA ALA A 18 -29.56 22.18 3.80
C ALA A 18 -29.25 23.30 2.78
N TRP A 19 -28.08 23.27 2.16
CA TRP A 19 -27.71 24.20 1.10
C TRP A 19 -28.51 23.99 -0.19
N SER A 20 -28.80 22.74 -0.56
CA SER A 20 -29.64 22.42 -1.72
C SER A 20 -31.04 23.04 -1.58
N LYS A 21 -31.60 23.03 -0.36
CA LYS A 21 -32.88 23.66 -0.03
C LYS A 21 -32.82 25.20 -0.01
N ASN A 22 -31.67 25.80 0.26
CA ASN A 22 -31.50 27.27 0.27
C ASN A 22 -30.09 27.70 -0.17
N LYS A 23 -29.92 27.88 -1.48
CA LYS A 23 -28.64 28.20 -2.13
C LYS A 23 -28.10 29.59 -1.81
N LEU A 24 -28.91 30.48 -1.25
CA LEU A 24 -28.52 31.85 -0.91
C LEU A 24 -27.63 31.92 0.34
N LYS A 25 -27.60 30.86 1.15
CA LYS A 25 -26.78 30.78 2.36
C LYS A 25 -25.31 30.52 2.04
N ARG A 26 -24.58 31.58 1.67
CA ARG A 26 -23.14 31.51 1.33
C ARG A 26 -22.27 30.94 2.46
N HIS A 27 -22.60 31.20 3.73
CA HIS A 27 -21.86 30.64 4.87
C HIS A 27 -21.92 29.10 4.93
N VAL A 28 -23.02 28.49 4.49
CA VAL A 28 -23.16 27.02 4.42
C VAL A 28 -22.24 26.46 3.33
N CYS A 29 -22.14 27.13 2.19
CA CYS A 29 -21.20 26.75 1.12
C CYS A 29 -19.75 26.78 1.62
N ALA A 30 -19.35 27.87 2.28
CA ALA A 30 -18.02 28.00 2.87
C ALA A 30 -17.73 26.88 3.88
N LYS A 31 -18.72 26.48 4.70
CA LYS A 31 -18.57 25.38 5.66
C LYS A 31 -18.47 24.01 4.97
N ILE A 32 -19.19 23.78 3.88
CA ILE A 32 -19.07 22.56 3.07
C ILE A 32 -17.65 22.44 2.47
N GLU A 33 -17.10 23.54 1.98
CA GLU A 33 -15.73 23.59 1.44
C GLU A 33 -14.68 23.36 2.53
N GLU A 34 -14.86 23.94 3.72
CA GLU A 34 -14.00 23.72 4.88
C GLU A 34 -13.99 22.24 5.29
N LEU A 35 -15.18 21.62 5.43
CA LEU A 35 -15.30 20.19 5.71
C LEU A 35 -14.71 19.32 4.59
N GLY A 36 -14.82 19.77 3.33
CA GLY A 36 -14.18 19.12 2.19
C GLY A 36 -12.67 19.04 2.36
N ARG A 37 -12.03 20.18 2.69
CA ARG A 37 -10.59 20.26 2.95
C ARG A 37 -10.16 19.43 4.16
N GLU A 38 -10.97 19.41 5.22
CA GLU A 38 -10.71 18.60 6.41
C GLU A 38 -10.75 17.09 6.10
N ILE A 39 -11.75 16.65 5.33
CA ILE A 39 -11.88 15.26 4.88
C ILE A 39 -10.69 14.85 4.00
N GLU A 40 -10.29 15.69 3.04
CA GLU A 40 -9.13 15.41 2.19
C GLU A 40 -7.83 15.32 2.99
N SER A 41 -7.60 16.26 3.91
CA SER A 41 -6.43 16.22 4.80
C SER A 41 -6.39 14.95 5.64
N HIS A 42 -7.54 14.55 6.20
CA HIS A 42 -7.63 13.31 6.97
C HIS A 42 -7.45 12.06 6.09
N ALA A 43 -8.01 12.06 4.87
CA ALA A 43 -7.86 10.95 3.93
C ALA A 43 -6.39 10.75 3.53
N ILE A 44 -5.65 11.82 3.24
CA ILE A 44 -4.22 11.76 2.93
C ILE A 44 -3.43 11.15 4.09
N LYS A 45 -3.68 11.61 5.32
CA LYS A 45 -3.03 11.07 6.53
C LYS A 45 -3.36 9.59 6.73
N LEU A 46 -4.62 9.22 6.54
CA LEU A 46 -5.06 7.83 6.69
C LEU A 46 -4.42 6.93 5.63
N CYS A 47 -4.34 7.37 4.37
CA CYS A 47 -3.66 6.63 3.31
C CYS A 47 -2.17 6.42 3.65
N ALA A 48 -1.48 7.46 4.13
CA ALA A 48 -0.08 7.33 4.55
C ALA A 48 0.09 6.34 5.72
N GLN A 49 -0.80 6.37 6.71
CA GLN A 49 -0.79 5.42 7.82
C GLN A 49 -1.06 3.99 7.35
N GLN A 50 -2.06 3.79 6.49
CA GLN A 50 -2.37 2.47 5.92
C GLN A 50 -1.20 1.94 5.10
N TRP A 51 -0.53 2.81 4.35
CA TRP A 51 0.66 2.46 3.59
C TRP A 51 1.79 2.01 4.51
N ASN A 52 2.12 2.79 5.54
CA ASN A 52 3.16 2.43 6.50
C ASN A 52 2.83 1.10 7.19
N ASN A 53 1.59 0.90 7.63
CA ASN A 53 1.16 -0.37 8.22
C ASN A 53 1.32 -1.53 7.23
N THR A 54 1.00 -1.31 5.95
CA THR A 54 1.17 -2.32 4.89
C THR A 54 2.65 -2.66 4.67
N CYS A 55 3.54 -1.66 4.71
CA CYS A 55 4.99 -1.87 4.64
C CYS A 55 5.53 -2.61 5.88
N ASP A 56 5.12 -2.22 7.08
CA ASP A 56 5.51 -2.87 8.33
C ASP A 56 5.04 -4.35 8.36
N GLU A 57 3.83 -4.62 7.86
CA GLU A 57 3.33 -5.98 7.68
C GLU A 57 4.15 -6.74 6.63
N ALA A 58 4.54 -6.09 5.53
CA ALA A 58 5.36 -6.69 4.48
C ALA A 58 6.74 -7.11 4.98
N ASP A 59 7.37 -6.32 5.83
CA ASP A 59 8.71 -6.59 6.34
C ASP A 59 8.74 -7.71 7.39
N GLY A 60 7.72 -7.84 8.24
CA GLY A 60 7.76 -8.77 9.38
C GLY A 60 6.78 -9.94 9.38
N LYS A 61 5.60 -9.82 8.76
CA LYS A 61 4.46 -10.73 9.05
C LYS A 61 3.61 -11.17 7.86
N MET A 62 3.79 -10.59 6.67
CA MET A 62 2.97 -10.95 5.51
C MET A 62 3.32 -12.33 4.97
N ARG A 63 2.27 -13.14 4.75
CA ARG A 63 2.37 -14.40 4.01
C ARG A 63 2.85 -14.13 2.58
N ARG A 64 3.62 -15.07 2.00
CA ARG A 64 4.20 -14.93 0.64
C ARG A 64 3.17 -14.52 -0.42
N GLY A 65 1.96 -15.10 -0.37
CA GLY A 65 0.87 -14.77 -1.28
C GLY A 65 0.38 -13.32 -1.16
N SER A 66 0.34 -12.77 0.05
CA SER A 66 -0.05 -11.38 0.29
C SER A 66 1.00 -10.40 -0.24
N LYS A 67 2.30 -10.73 -0.12
CA LYS A 67 3.40 -9.92 -0.71
C LYS A 67 3.28 -9.86 -2.23
N TRP A 68 2.96 -10.98 -2.87
CA TRP A 68 2.70 -11.02 -4.31
C TRP A 68 1.43 -10.27 -4.70
N GLY A 69 0.38 -10.34 -3.86
CA GLY A 69 -0.84 -9.54 -4.03
C GLY A 69 -0.56 -8.04 -4.03
N LEU A 70 0.22 -7.57 -3.04
CA LEU A 70 0.65 -6.18 -2.93
C LEU A 70 1.50 -5.75 -4.13
N LEU A 71 2.49 -6.56 -4.53
CA LEU A 71 3.32 -6.25 -5.70
C LEU A 71 2.47 -6.11 -6.97
N LYS A 72 1.54 -7.04 -7.22
CA LYS A 72 0.61 -6.93 -8.36
C LYS A 72 -0.21 -5.65 -8.31
N HIS A 73 -0.64 -5.23 -7.12
CA HIS A 73 -1.38 -3.99 -6.93
C HIS A 73 -0.51 -2.76 -7.20
N LEU A 74 0.77 -2.78 -6.83
CA LEU A 74 1.71 -1.68 -7.07
C LEU A 74 2.18 -1.59 -8.52
N MET A 75 2.25 -2.71 -9.22
CA MET A 75 2.56 -2.72 -10.65
C MET A 75 1.36 -2.26 -11.47
N ALA A 76 0.14 -2.54 -11.01
CA ALA A 76 -1.07 -2.10 -11.67
C ALA A 76 -1.17 -0.56 -11.70
N ASP A 77 -0.73 0.07 -12.80
CA ASP A 77 -0.94 1.50 -13.07
C ASP A 77 -2.43 1.87 -13.28
N SER A 78 -3.37 0.96 -13.01
CA SER A 78 -4.80 1.16 -13.21
C SER A 78 -5.63 0.58 -12.06
N ASP A 79 -6.78 1.21 -11.81
CA ASP A 79 -7.79 0.76 -10.83
C ASP A 79 -8.28 -0.69 -11.06
N LYS A 80 -8.01 -1.26 -12.25
CA LYS A 80 -8.35 -2.63 -12.63
C LYS A 80 -7.17 -3.28 -13.36
N PRO A 81 -6.21 -3.88 -12.64
CA PRO A 81 -5.17 -4.64 -13.28
C PRO A 81 -5.75 -5.79 -14.09
N THR A 82 -5.55 -5.74 -15.40
CA THR A 82 -5.73 -6.92 -16.23
C THR A 82 -4.49 -7.81 -16.07
N ARG A 83 -4.70 -9.12 -16.06
CA ARG A 83 -3.59 -10.10 -15.99
C ARG A 83 -2.55 -9.85 -17.09
N GLY A 84 -2.99 -9.47 -18.29
CA GLY A 84 -2.10 -9.14 -19.42
C GLY A 84 -1.26 -7.88 -19.18
N GLY A 85 -1.82 -6.82 -18.56
CA GLY A 85 -1.07 -5.61 -18.24
C GLY A 85 0.04 -5.85 -17.22
N ILE A 86 -0.25 -6.61 -16.16
CA ILE A 86 0.77 -7.02 -15.17
C ILE A 86 1.86 -7.86 -15.86
N GLN A 87 1.48 -8.80 -16.73
CA GLN A 87 2.44 -9.65 -17.43
C GLN A 87 3.38 -8.83 -18.32
N LEU A 88 2.85 -7.90 -19.11
CA LEU A 88 3.66 -7.02 -19.97
C LEU A 88 4.63 -6.14 -19.16
N GLN A 89 4.21 -5.63 -18.00
CA GLN A 89 5.09 -4.88 -17.12
C GLN A 89 6.18 -5.75 -16.51
N ILE A 90 5.86 -6.97 -16.08
CA ILE A 90 6.89 -7.92 -15.59
C ILE A 90 7.89 -8.22 -16.72
N GLU A 91 7.40 -8.52 -17.92
CA GLU A 91 8.25 -8.78 -19.09
C GLU A 91 9.16 -7.60 -19.41
N TRP A 92 8.61 -6.38 -19.40
CA TRP A 92 9.39 -5.15 -19.59
C TRP A 92 10.47 -4.98 -18.51
N LEU A 93 10.13 -5.22 -17.25
CA LEU A 93 11.04 -5.07 -16.13
C LEU A 93 12.18 -6.11 -16.17
N VAL A 94 11.87 -7.35 -16.57
CA VAL A 94 12.86 -8.40 -16.83
C VAL A 94 13.77 -8.00 -17.99
N GLN A 95 13.21 -7.56 -19.11
CA GLN A 95 14.00 -7.14 -20.28
C GLN A 95 14.91 -5.95 -19.96
N LYS A 96 14.42 -4.96 -19.21
CA LYS A 96 15.22 -3.82 -18.75
C LYS A 96 16.41 -4.30 -17.92
N HIS A 97 16.17 -5.17 -16.94
CA HIS A 97 17.22 -5.67 -16.07
C HIS A 97 18.24 -6.56 -16.81
N VAL A 98 17.79 -7.34 -17.80
CA VAL A 98 18.67 -8.14 -18.67
C VAL A 98 19.56 -7.25 -19.53
N LYS A 99 19.03 -6.13 -20.03
CA LYS A 99 19.78 -5.14 -20.83
C LYS A 99 20.84 -4.42 -19.99
N GLU A 100 20.53 -4.11 -18.73
CA GLU A 100 21.42 -3.37 -17.82
C GLU A 100 22.50 -4.28 -17.19
N ASN A 101 22.17 -5.53 -16.86
CA ASN A 101 23.04 -6.42 -16.07
C ASN A 101 23.59 -7.64 -16.84
N GLY A 102 23.54 -7.62 -18.17
CA GLY A 102 24.37 -8.52 -18.99
C GLY A 102 23.85 -9.95 -19.18
N GLY A 103 22.55 -10.20 -19.01
CA GLY A 103 21.93 -11.48 -19.39
C GLY A 103 20.90 -12.05 -18.39
N PRO A 104 20.12 -13.06 -18.81
CA PRO A 104 19.10 -13.69 -17.97
C PRO A 104 19.69 -14.47 -16.78
N GLN A 105 20.90 -15.03 -16.92
CA GLN A 105 21.61 -15.72 -15.83
C GLN A 105 21.91 -14.79 -14.65
N ALA A 106 22.42 -13.59 -14.92
CA ALA A 106 22.76 -12.61 -13.89
C ALA A 106 21.53 -12.15 -13.09
N LEU A 107 20.36 -12.06 -13.74
CA LEU A 107 19.09 -11.81 -13.07
C LEU A 107 18.72 -12.96 -12.12
N LEU A 108 18.84 -14.21 -12.58
CA LEU A 108 18.53 -15.38 -11.76
C LEU A 108 19.46 -15.49 -10.54
N GLU A 109 20.76 -15.21 -10.71
CA GLU A 109 21.73 -15.16 -9.62
C GLU A 109 21.39 -14.06 -8.62
N THR A 110 21.10 -12.83 -9.09
CA THR A 110 20.68 -11.72 -8.24
C THR A 110 19.39 -12.03 -7.45
N LEU A 111 18.42 -12.67 -8.12
CA LEU A 111 17.16 -13.07 -7.48
C LEU A 111 17.37 -14.22 -6.49
N ALA A 112 18.24 -15.18 -6.81
CA ALA A 112 18.59 -16.28 -5.94
C ALA A 112 19.30 -15.78 -4.68
N GLU A 113 20.29 -14.90 -4.81
CA GLU A 113 21.00 -14.31 -3.66
C GLU A 113 20.07 -13.48 -2.77
N LYS A 114 19.15 -12.72 -3.36
CA LYS A 114 18.26 -11.81 -2.63
C LYS A 114 17.07 -12.50 -1.97
N TYR A 115 16.47 -13.49 -2.63
CA TYR A 115 15.20 -14.09 -2.19
C TYR A 115 15.30 -15.57 -1.81
N LEU A 116 16.38 -16.25 -2.18
CA LEU A 116 16.68 -17.63 -1.79
C LEU A 116 18.06 -17.68 -1.11
N PRO A 117 18.30 -16.93 -0.02
CA PRO A 117 19.48 -17.18 0.78
C PRO A 117 19.37 -18.60 1.32
N LEU A 118 20.07 -19.54 0.67
CA LEU A 118 20.27 -20.89 1.17
C LEU A 118 20.75 -20.73 2.62
N GLU A 119 20.10 -21.44 3.54
CA GLU A 119 20.36 -21.41 4.98
C GLU A 119 21.80 -21.84 5.34
N SER A 120 22.81 -21.06 4.98
CA SER A 120 24.20 -21.27 5.37
C SER A 120 24.74 -20.13 6.25
N LYS A 121 24.01 -19.01 6.36
CA LYS A 121 24.29 -17.94 7.34
C LYS A 121 23.31 -17.90 8.51
N ALA A 122 22.65 -19.01 8.82
CA ALA A 122 21.79 -19.14 10.01
C ALA A 122 22.55 -19.38 11.34
N VAL A 123 23.90 -19.29 11.38
CA VAL A 123 24.67 -19.68 12.59
C VAL A 123 25.28 -18.51 13.38
N SER A 124 25.34 -17.26 12.91
CA SER A 124 26.12 -16.23 13.63
C SER A 124 25.36 -15.18 14.45
N LEU A 125 24.02 -15.22 14.57
CA LEU A 125 23.32 -14.25 15.42
C LEU A 125 22.17 -14.89 16.23
N GLY A 126 22.47 -15.18 17.49
CA GLY A 126 21.44 -15.20 18.54
C GLY A 126 21.36 -16.48 19.36
N LYS A 127 22.37 -16.72 20.21
CA LYS A 127 22.15 -17.42 21.49
C LYS A 127 21.00 -16.73 22.23
N ARG A 128 19.78 -17.25 22.13
CA ARG A 128 18.72 -16.98 23.12
C ARG A 128 18.47 -18.26 23.91
N LYS A 129 19.03 -18.25 25.11
CA LYS A 129 18.69 -19.15 26.21
C LYS A 129 17.19 -19.06 26.50
N SER A 130 16.53 -20.22 26.55
CA SER A 130 15.49 -20.58 27.53
C SER A 130 15.11 -22.06 27.25
N LEU A 131 15.47 -23.07 28.06
CA LEU A 131 14.84 -23.41 29.36
C LEU A 131 13.32 -23.22 29.25
N ILE A 132 12.48 -24.25 29.10
CA ILE A 132 12.18 -25.31 30.09
C ILE A 132 11.34 -26.39 29.38
N TRP A 133 11.65 -27.67 29.62
CA TRP A 133 10.74 -28.80 29.40
C TRP A 133 10.18 -29.22 30.77
N ARG A 134 8.85 -29.29 30.88
CA ARG A 134 8.15 -30.29 31.69
C ARG A 134 6.76 -30.49 31.12
#